data_AF-A0A5J5IC22-F1
#
_entry.id   AF-A0A5J5IC22-F1
#
_cell.length_a   1.000
_cell.length_b   1.000
_cell.length_c   1.000
_cell.angle_alpha   90.00
_cell.angle_beta   90.00
_cell.angle_gamma   90.00
#
_symmetry.space_group_name_H-M   'P 1'
#
loop_
_entity.id
_entity.type
_entity.pdbx_description
1 polymer ?
#
loop_
_entity_poly.entity_id
_entity_poly.type
_entity_poly.pdbx_seq_one_letter_code
_entity_poly.pdbx_strand_id
1 'polypeptide(L)'
;MDEIEVPTEHLHEAINEKAEELSREKENRWTLFVAISTAIMAVLAALAALFAGHHSNEAVILQIKASDQWAYYQAKGIKAEIRNIETHENVGTRSSQATLLEAENIKTTAEKYEQQSEAHLKRHITLSSAVTFLQVAIAVSAISIITRRRFLWYGGMIVAGIGSVYFIIGLL
;
A
#
# COMPACT_ATOMS: atom_id res chain seq x y z
N MET A 1 60.03 -44.42 28.17
CA MET A 1 59.02 -43.66 28.92
C MET A 1 57.83 -43.60 27.98
N ASP A 2 56.83 -44.44 28.23
CA ASP A 2 55.62 -44.45 27.43
C ASP A 2 54.95 -43.08 27.60
N GLU A 3 54.80 -42.38 26.49
CA GLU A 3 54.15 -41.09 26.41
C GLU A 3 52.70 -41.32 26.84
N ILE A 4 52.34 -40.85 28.04
CA ILE A 4 50.97 -40.88 28.52
C ILE A 4 50.22 -39.86 27.66
N GLU A 5 49.79 -40.28 26.48
CA GLU A 5 48.87 -39.52 25.64
C GLU A 5 47.57 -39.39 26.42
N VAL A 6 47.36 -38.20 26.97
CA VAL A 6 46.14 -37.87 27.71
C VAL A 6 44.97 -38.06 26.73
N PRO A 7 43.90 -38.82 27.08
CA PRO A 7 42.79 -39.10 26.16
C PRO A 7 41.94 -37.85 25.87
N THR A 8 42.47 -36.89 25.13
CA THR A 8 41.80 -35.63 24.77
C THR A 8 41.03 -35.72 23.46
N GLU A 9 41.22 -36.80 22.69
CA GLU A 9 40.60 -37.02 21.38
C GLU A 9 39.08 -37.24 21.51
N HIS A 10 38.64 -38.13 22.39
CA HIS A 10 37.21 -38.32 22.69
C HIS A 10 36.53 -37.06 23.27
N LEU A 11 37.30 -36.20 23.96
CA LEU A 11 36.79 -34.94 24.46
C LEU A 11 36.62 -33.91 23.34
N HIS A 12 37.56 -33.86 22.39
CA HIS A 12 37.44 -33.01 21.19
C HIS A 12 36.32 -33.50 20.27
N GLU A 13 36.17 -34.80 20.12
CA GLU A 13 35.11 -35.42 19.32
C GLU A 13 33.73 -35.12 19.92
N ALA A 14 33.55 -35.30 21.23
CA ALA A 14 32.32 -34.97 21.93
C ALA A 14 32.00 -33.45 21.91
N ILE A 15 33.02 -32.58 21.94
CA ILE A 15 32.84 -31.13 21.81
C ILE A 15 32.41 -30.77 20.39
N ASN A 16 33.01 -31.36 19.36
CA ASN A 16 32.66 -31.11 17.96
C ASN A 16 31.26 -31.63 17.64
N GLU A 17 30.91 -32.83 18.06
CA GLU A 17 29.58 -33.42 17.88
C GLU A 17 28.50 -32.53 18.53
N LYS A 18 28.72 -32.13 19.78
CA LYS A 18 27.80 -31.24 20.51
C LYS A 18 27.75 -29.83 19.90
N ALA A 19 28.86 -29.33 19.35
CA ALA A 19 28.89 -28.06 18.63
C ALA A 19 28.10 -28.13 17.31
N GLU A 20 28.16 -29.25 16.58
CA GLU A 20 27.38 -29.48 15.37
C GLU A 20 25.88 -29.65 15.66
N GLU A 21 25.51 -30.36 16.72
CA GLU A 21 24.11 -30.48 17.18
C GLU A 21 23.54 -29.11 17.56
N LEU A 22 24.26 -28.34 18.40
CA LEU A 22 23.88 -26.98 18.77
C LEU A 22 23.82 -26.05 17.56
N SER A 23 24.68 -26.26 16.56
CA SER A 23 24.68 -25.46 15.33
C SER A 23 23.46 -25.78 14.46
N ARG A 24 23.09 -27.06 14.31
CA ARG A 24 21.87 -27.50 13.61
C ARG A 24 20.60 -26.99 14.30
N GLU A 25 20.54 -27.09 15.63
CA GLU A 25 19.40 -26.57 16.40
C GLU A 25 19.27 -25.05 16.27
N LYS A 26 20.39 -24.31 16.35
CA LYS A 26 20.42 -22.86 16.15
C LYS A 26 20.01 -22.45 14.73
N GLU A 27 20.40 -23.22 13.72
CA GLU A 27 20.02 -22.98 12.32
C GLU A 27 18.51 -23.17 12.09
N ASN A 28 17.93 -24.22 12.68
CA ASN A 28 16.49 -24.47 12.65
C ASN A 28 15.71 -23.35 13.35
N ARG A 29 16.19 -22.93 14.54
CA ARG A 29 15.59 -21.80 15.28
C ARG A 29 15.70 -20.47 14.53
N TRP A 30 16.83 -20.22 13.87
CA TRP A 30 17.02 -19.03 13.03
C TRP A 30 16.04 -19.03 11.85
N THR A 31 15.93 -20.14 11.14
CA THR A 31 15.01 -20.27 9.99
C THR A 31 13.56 -20.09 10.42
N LEU A 32 13.16 -20.69 11.55
CA LEU A 32 11.83 -20.51 12.13
C LEU A 32 11.55 -19.03 12.46
N PHE A 33 12.53 -18.33 13.05
CA PHE A 33 12.39 -16.92 13.38
C PHE A 33 12.21 -16.04 12.12
N VAL A 34 13.03 -16.28 11.08
CA VAL A 34 12.87 -15.57 9.79
C VAL A 34 11.50 -15.87 9.18
N ALA A 35 11.04 -17.12 9.22
CA ALA A 35 9.73 -17.51 8.70
C ALA A 35 8.58 -16.79 9.42
N ILE A 36 8.61 -16.74 10.76
CA ILE A 36 7.59 -16.03 11.56
C ILE A 36 7.60 -14.52 11.23
N SER A 37 8.78 -13.89 11.17
CA SER A 37 8.87 -12.46 10.82
C SER A 37 8.31 -12.18 9.42
N THR A 38 8.60 -13.05 8.46
CA THR A 38 8.09 -12.97 7.08
C THR A 38 6.57 -13.15 7.03
N ALA A 39 6.02 -14.06 7.83
CA ALA A 39 4.56 -14.24 7.94
C ALA A 39 3.87 -12.99 8.49
N ILE A 40 4.45 -12.33 9.51
CA ILE A 40 3.92 -11.06 10.04
C ILE A 40 3.95 -9.98 8.96
N MET A 41 5.05 -9.86 8.22
CA MET A 41 5.18 -8.91 7.11
C MET A 41 4.13 -9.18 6.01
N ALA A 42 3.84 -10.45 5.71
CA ALA A 42 2.83 -10.84 4.74
C ALA A 42 1.42 -10.44 5.20
N VAL A 43 1.09 -10.62 6.48
CA VAL A 43 -0.19 -10.16 7.05
C VAL A 43 -0.32 -8.64 6.95
N LEU A 44 0.74 -7.90 7.32
CA LEU A 44 0.75 -6.44 7.18
C LEU A 44 0.60 -5.99 5.72
N ALA A 45 1.27 -6.67 4.79
CA ALA A 45 1.16 -6.38 3.36
C ALA A 45 -0.27 -6.62 2.84
N ALA A 46 -0.91 -7.72 3.27
CA ALA A 46 -2.28 -8.03 2.91
C ALA A 46 -3.27 -6.99 3.44
N LEU A 47 -3.11 -6.55 4.69
CA LEU A 47 -3.92 -5.47 5.27
C LEU A 47 -3.72 -4.15 4.54
N ALA A 48 -2.47 -3.77 4.26
CA ALA A 48 -2.15 -2.58 3.49
C ALA A 48 -2.78 -2.61 2.08
N ALA A 49 -2.73 -3.76 1.41
CA ALA A 49 -3.35 -3.94 0.10
C ALA A 49 -4.87 -3.83 0.15
N LEU A 50 -5.51 -4.36 1.20
CA LEU A 50 -6.95 -4.26 1.40
C LEU A 50 -7.39 -2.79 1.57
N PHE A 51 -6.72 -2.03 2.44
CA PHE A 51 -7.02 -0.62 2.63
C PHE A 51 -6.72 0.22 1.38
N ALA A 52 -5.61 -0.06 0.70
CA ALA A 52 -5.27 0.58 -0.57
C ALA A 52 -6.39 0.37 -1.60
N GLY A 53 -6.87 -0.87 -1.72
CA GLY A 53 -7.98 -1.23 -2.61
C GLY A 53 -9.28 -0.50 -2.27
N HIS A 54 -9.63 -0.40 -0.99
CA HIS A 54 -10.82 0.34 -0.55
C HIS A 54 -10.75 1.83 -0.95
N HIS A 55 -9.63 2.50 -0.68
CA HIS A 55 -9.45 3.89 -1.06
C HIS A 55 -9.41 4.09 -2.57
N SER A 56 -8.80 3.17 -3.32
CA SER A 56 -8.80 3.20 -4.78
C SER A 56 -10.22 3.11 -5.33
N ASN A 57 -11.03 2.19 -4.81
CA ASN A 57 -12.40 2.00 -5.24
C ASN A 57 -13.28 3.23 -4.95
N GLU A 58 -13.14 3.84 -3.76
CA GLU A 58 -13.88 5.07 -3.45
C GLU A 58 -13.43 6.26 -4.30
N ALA A 59 -12.12 6.40 -4.55
CA ALA A 59 -11.61 7.43 -5.46
C ALA A 59 -12.25 7.30 -6.85
N VAL A 60 -12.29 6.09 -7.40
CA VAL A 60 -12.91 5.81 -8.70
C VAL A 60 -14.41 6.13 -8.70
N ILE A 61 -15.16 5.72 -7.66
CA ILE A 61 -16.59 6.02 -7.54
C ILE A 61 -16.82 7.54 -7.49
N LEU A 62 -16.04 8.27 -6.70
CA LEU A 62 -16.14 9.72 -6.59
C LEU A 62 -15.77 10.43 -7.89
N GLN A 63 -14.72 9.96 -8.59
CA GLN A 63 -14.35 10.47 -9.91
C GLN A 63 -15.47 10.28 -10.94
N ILE A 64 -16.14 9.12 -10.93
CA ILE A 64 -17.30 8.86 -11.81
C ILE A 64 -18.43 9.85 -11.48
N LYS A 65 -18.76 10.03 -10.20
CA LYS A 65 -19.78 11.01 -9.78
C LYS A 65 -19.43 12.43 -10.19
N ALA A 66 -18.16 12.83 -10.06
CA ALA A 66 -17.67 14.13 -10.51
C ALA A 66 -17.83 14.30 -12.03
N SER A 67 -17.44 13.27 -12.80
CA SER A 67 -17.59 13.23 -14.25
C SER A 67 -19.06 13.36 -14.68
N ASP A 68 -19.97 12.68 -13.99
CA ASP A 68 -21.41 12.77 -14.24
C ASP A 68 -21.93 14.20 -13.99
N GLN A 69 -21.48 14.86 -12.92
CA GLN A 69 -21.84 16.25 -12.64
C GLN A 69 -21.27 17.22 -13.69
N TRP A 70 -20.03 17.02 -14.14
CA TRP A 70 -19.43 17.81 -15.21
C TRP A 70 -20.17 17.62 -16.54
N ALA A 71 -20.53 16.40 -16.88
CA ALA A 71 -21.33 16.10 -18.06
C ALA A 71 -22.72 16.74 -17.98
N TYR A 72 -23.36 16.70 -16.81
CA TYR A 72 -24.65 17.34 -16.58
C TYR A 72 -24.58 18.88 -16.70
N TYR A 73 -23.52 19.49 -16.14
CA TYR A 73 -23.24 20.92 -16.28
C TYR A 73 -23.06 21.32 -17.74
N GLN A 74 -22.22 20.60 -18.48
CA GLN A 74 -21.99 20.86 -19.90
C GLN A 74 -23.26 20.69 -20.74
N ALA A 75 -24.05 19.65 -20.49
CA ALA A 75 -25.31 19.43 -21.19
C ALA A 75 -26.32 20.57 -20.96
N LYS A 76 -26.38 21.12 -19.74
CA LYS A 76 -27.19 22.31 -19.45
C LYS A 76 -26.69 23.55 -20.20
N GLY A 77 -25.37 23.77 -20.26
CA GLY A 77 -24.78 24.85 -21.04
C GLY A 77 -25.17 24.78 -22.52
N ILE A 78 -25.06 23.60 -23.13
CA ILE A 78 -25.44 23.38 -24.53
C ILE A 78 -26.95 23.61 -24.74
N LYS A 79 -27.82 23.09 -23.87
CA LYS A 79 -29.26 23.31 -23.98
C LYS A 79 -29.65 24.78 -23.84
N ALA A 80 -28.98 25.52 -22.96
CA ALA A 80 -29.18 26.95 -22.82
C ALA A 80 -28.77 27.70 -24.10
N GLU A 81 -27.63 27.33 -24.70
CA GLU A 81 -27.16 27.93 -25.95
C GLU A 81 -28.07 27.62 -27.13
N ILE A 82 -28.50 26.36 -27.29
CA ILE A 82 -29.47 25.97 -28.33
C ILE A 82 -30.78 26.74 -28.16
N ARG A 83 -31.28 26.84 -26.92
CA ARG A 83 -32.48 27.64 -26.63
C ARG A 83 -32.27 29.10 -27.01
N ASN A 84 -31.10 29.69 -26.73
CA ASN A 84 -30.82 31.08 -27.11
C ASN A 84 -30.83 31.28 -28.64
N ILE A 85 -30.32 30.29 -29.39
CA ILE A 85 -30.36 30.30 -30.87
C ILE A 85 -31.80 30.14 -31.38
N GLU A 86 -32.62 29.28 -30.76
CA GLU A 86 -34.03 29.10 -31.14
C GLU A 86 -34.90 30.32 -30.77
N THR A 87 -34.56 31.03 -29.68
CA THR A 87 -35.37 32.12 -29.11
C THR A 87 -34.95 33.51 -29.59
N HIS A 88 -34.46 33.65 -30.83
CA HIS A 88 -34.28 34.97 -31.48
C HIS A 88 -35.58 35.81 -31.53
N GLU A 89 -36.74 35.29 -31.10
CA GLU A 89 -37.94 36.05 -30.78
C GLU A 89 -38.32 35.96 -29.28
N ASN A 90 -38.09 37.06 -28.55
CA ASN A 90 -38.86 37.53 -27.38
C ASN A 90 -39.22 36.54 -26.25
N VAL A 91 -38.29 36.16 -25.35
CA VAL A 91 -38.67 35.81 -23.95
C VAL A 91 -37.58 36.16 -22.90
N GLY A 92 -37.81 37.26 -22.15
CA GLY A 92 -37.87 37.31 -20.69
C GLY A 92 -36.66 36.94 -19.81
N THR A 93 -35.93 37.97 -19.35
CA THR A 93 -34.80 38.05 -18.41
C THR A 93 -34.97 37.38 -17.02
N ARG A 94 -36.13 36.79 -16.68
CA ARG A 94 -36.46 36.35 -15.30
C ARG A 94 -36.03 34.92 -14.95
N SER A 95 -35.71 34.10 -15.95
CA SER A 95 -35.19 32.72 -15.77
C SER A 95 -33.70 32.65 -15.40
N SER A 96 -32.96 33.75 -15.55
CA SER A 96 -31.49 33.71 -15.57
C SER A 96 -30.86 33.43 -14.20
N GLN A 97 -31.32 34.07 -13.12
CA GLN A 97 -30.69 33.93 -11.79
C GLN A 97 -30.82 32.52 -11.19
N ALA A 98 -32.00 31.89 -11.28
CA ALA A 98 -32.20 30.54 -10.75
C ALA A 98 -31.36 29.50 -11.50
N THR A 99 -31.24 29.64 -12.83
CA THR A 99 -30.41 28.75 -13.66
C THR A 99 -28.91 28.92 -13.38
N LEU A 100 -28.45 30.15 -13.11
CA LEU A 100 -27.05 30.42 -12.74
C LEU A 100 -26.70 29.81 -11.37
N LEU A 101 -27.55 30.01 -10.36
CA LEU A 101 -27.37 29.40 -9.04
C LEU A 101 -27.36 27.87 -9.11
N GLU A 102 -28.24 27.27 -9.92
CA GLU A 102 -28.26 25.83 -10.11
C GLU A 102 -26.99 25.32 -10.81
N ALA A 103 -26.53 26.03 -11.85
CA ALA A 103 -25.28 25.71 -12.55
C ALA A 103 -24.05 25.80 -11.63
N GLU A 104 -24.00 26.81 -10.76
CA GLU A 104 -22.94 26.98 -9.77
C GLU A 104 -22.95 25.86 -8.71
N ASN A 105 -24.13 25.43 -8.26
CA ASN A 105 -24.27 24.30 -7.34
C ASN A 105 -23.79 22.98 -7.95
N ILE A 106 -24.09 22.73 -9.23
CA ILE A 106 -23.62 21.53 -9.95
C ILE A 106 -22.10 21.54 -10.07
N LYS A 107 -21.53 22.68 -10.47
CA LYS A 107 -20.08 22.85 -10.56
C LYS A 107 -19.40 22.62 -9.21
N THR A 108 -19.90 23.25 -8.15
CA THR A 108 -19.38 23.09 -6.79
C THR A 108 -19.47 21.64 -6.31
N THR A 109 -20.53 20.93 -6.69
CA THR A 109 -20.71 19.50 -6.34
C THR A 109 -19.72 18.62 -7.09
N ALA A 110 -19.48 18.89 -8.38
CA ALA A 110 -18.47 18.20 -9.17
C ALA A 110 -17.07 18.36 -8.56
N GLU A 111 -16.69 19.60 -8.24
CA GLU A 111 -15.39 19.92 -7.62
C GLU A 111 -15.22 19.27 -6.24
N LYS A 112 -16.30 19.20 -5.43
CA LYS A 112 -16.28 18.49 -4.14
C LYS A 112 -16.00 17.00 -4.30
N TYR A 113 -16.65 16.34 -5.26
CA TYR A 113 -16.41 14.92 -5.52
C TYR A 113 -15.00 14.67 -6.05
N GLU A 114 -14.49 15.57 -6.89
CA GLU A 114 -13.12 15.50 -7.40
C GLU A 114 -12.07 15.66 -6.28
N GLN A 115 -12.25 16.64 -5.39
CA GLN A 115 -11.37 16.81 -4.23
C GLN A 115 -11.39 15.60 -3.29
N GLN A 116 -12.56 15.02 -3.04
CA GLN A 116 -12.67 13.79 -2.25
C GLN A 116 -11.99 12.61 -2.96
N SER A 117 -12.20 12.46 -4.28
CA SER A 117 -11.53 11.46 -5.10
C SER A 117 -10.01 11.55 -4.96
N GLU A 118 -9.43 12.75 -5.12
CA GLU A 118 -7.99 12.98 -4.96
C GLU A 118 -7.48 12.63 -3.56
N ALA A 119 -8.24 12.95 -2.51
CA ALA A 119 -7.87 12.61 -1.14
C ALA A 119 -7.79 11.09 -0.95
N HIS A 120 -8.79 10.36 -1.44
CA HIS A 120 -8.78 8.89 -1.43
C HIS A 120 -7.63 8.33 -2.29
N LEU A 121 -7.33 8.94 -3.44
CA LEU A 121 -6.23 8.51 -4.30
C LEU A 121 -4.85 8.68 -3.62
N LYS A 122 -4.61 9.79 -2.94
CA LYS A 122 -3.37 10.03 -2.16
C LYS A 122 -3.19 8.96 -1.08
N ARG A 123 -4.27 8.58 -0.42
CA ARG A 123 -4.28 7.50 0.57
C ARG A 123 -3.91 6.15 -0.06
N HIS A 124 -4.55 5.82 -1.18
CA HIS A 124 -4.25 4.62 -1.97
C HIS A 124 -2.77 4.56 -2.37
N ILE A 125 -2.20 5.65 -2.90
CA ILE A 125 -0.79 5.70 -3.32
C ILE A 125 0.15 5.43 -2.14
N THR A 126 -0.13 6.04 -0.98
CA THR A 126 0.67 5.87 0.23
C THR A 126 0.61 4.43 0.73
N LEU A 127 -0.58 3.84 0.80
CA LEU A 127 -0.78 2.46 1.23
C LEU A 127 -0.19 1.45 0.22
N SER A 128 -0.30 1.71 -1.08
CA SER A 128 0.28 0.87 -2.14
C SER A 128 1.82 0.87 -2.08
N SER A 129 2.41 2.01 -1.74
CA SER A 129 3.85 2.13 -1.47
C SER A 129 4.27 1.24 -0.29
N ALA A 130 3.49 1.23 0.80
CA ALA A 130 3.72 0.35 1.95
C ALA A 130 3.71 -1.14 1.55
N VAL A 131 2.73 -1.57 0.73
CA VAL A 131 2.64 -2.93 0.20
C VAL A 131 3.91 -3.30 -0.56
N THR A 132 4.39 -2.40 -1.42
CA THR A 132 5.56 -2.65 -2.26
C THR A 132 6.81 -2.85 -1.41
N PHE A 133 7.05 -2.00 -0.40
CA PHE A 133 8.18 -2.18 0.51
C PHE A 133 8.10 -3.49 1.31
N LEU A 134 6.91 -3.85 1.80
CA LEU A 134 6.72 -5.11 2.53
C LEU A 134 6.95 -6.33 1.61
N GLN A 135 6.53 -6.29 0.35
CA GLN A 135 6.80 -7.36 -0.63
C GLN A 135 8.30 -7.51 -0.93
N VAL A 136 9.01 -6.40 -1.13
CA VAL A 136 10.47 -6.42 -1.30
C VAL A 136 11.14 -7.02 -0.07
N ALA A 137 10.70 -6.63 1.12
CA ALA A 137 11.24 -7.16 2.37
C ALA A 137 10.97 -8.67 2.53
N ILE A 138 9.79 -9.18 2.15
CA ILE A 138 9.48 -10.62 2.13
C ILE A 138 10.42 -11.35 1.17
N ALA A 139 10.65 -10.82 -0.02
CA ALA A 139 11.55 -11.41 -1.00
C ALA A 139 13.00 -11.47 -0.46
N VAL A 140 13.48 -10.39 0.17
CA VAL A 140 14.81 -10.34 0.79
C VAL A 140 14.91 -11.35 1.95
N SER A 141 13.88 -11.49 2.77
CA SER A 141 13.83 -12.51 3.84
C SER A 141 13.88 -13.93 3.29
N ALA A 142 13.18 -14.23 2.19
CA ALA A 142 13.26 -15.53 1.53
C ALA A 142 14.67 -15.82 0.98
N ILE A 143 15.29 -14.85 0.31
CA ILE A 143 16.68 -14.96 -0.18
C ILE A 143 17.66 -15.16 0.99
N SER A 144 17.42 -14.53 2.14
CA SER A 144 18.24 -14.70 3.33
C SER A 144 18.23 -16.13 3.86
N ILE A 145 17.11 -16.85 3.76
CA ILE A 145 17.01 -18.27 4.16
C ILE A 145 17.84 -19.12 3.20
N ILE A 146 17.62 -18.96 1.88
CA ILE A 146 18.31 -19.76 0.85
C ILE A 146 19.83 -19.54 0.88
N THR A 147 20.26 -18.29 1.05
CA THR A 147 21.69 -17.91 1.01
C THR A 147 22.38 -18.15 2.36
N ARG A 148 21.63 -18.52 3.42
CA ARG A 148 22.13 -18.64 4.82
C ARG A 148 22.88 -17.39 5.32
N ARG A 149 22.66 -16.22 4.72
CA ARG A 149 23.36 -14.96 5.03
C ARG A 149 22.49 -14.07 5.90
N ARG A 150 22.77 -14.06 7.21
CA ARG A 150 22.02 -13.29 8.21
C ARG A 150 21.99 -11.77 7.96
N PHE A 151 23.00 -11.21 7.29
CA PHE A 151 23.03 -9.80 6.93
C PHE A 151 21.86 -9.38 6.02
N LEU A 152 21.42 -10.26 5.11
CA LEU A 152 20.30 -9.97 4.21
C LEU A 152 18.99 -9.84 4.98
N TRP A 153 18.79 -10.66 6.02
CA TRP A 153 17.62 -10.54 6.89
C TRP A 153 17.54 -9.18 7.59
N TYR A 154 18.66 -8.65 8.11
CA TYR A 154 18.67 -7.30 8.68
C TYR A 154 18.31 -6.22 7.65
N GLY A 155 18.78 -6.36 6.41
CA GLY A 155 18.36 -5.50 5.31
C GLY A 155 16.86 -5.56 5.06
N GLY A 156 16.29 -6.78 5.02
CA GLY A 156 14.85 -7.00 4.92
C GLY A 156 14.06 -6.33 6.05
N MET A 157 14.53 -6.43 7.28
CA MET A 157 13.89 -5.79 8.45
C MET A 157 13.88 -4.26 8.37
N ILE A 158 14.94 -3.64 7.82
CA ILE A 158 14.98 -2.18 7.60
C ILE A 158 13.91 -1.78 6.57
N VAL A 159 13.87 -2.49 5.44
CA VAL A 159 12.88 -2.24 4.38
C VAL A 159 11.46 -2.46 4.90
N ALA A 160 11.24 -3.50 5.70
CA ALA A 160 9.96 -3.76 6.37
C ALA A 160 9.58 -2.61 7.31
N GLY A 161 10.53 -2.07 8.08
CA GLY A 161 10.32 -0.92 8.95
C GLY A 161 9.87 0.32 8.18
N ILE A 162 10.51 0.61 7.04
CA ILE A 162 10.09 1.70 6.14
C ILE A 162 8.65 1.45 5.65
N GLY A 163 8.35 0.23 5.18
CA GLY A 163 7.01 -0.15 4.76
C GLY A 163 5.96 0.03 5.85
N SER A 164 6.27 -0.35 7.10
CA SER A 164 5.38 -0.15 8.25
C SER A 164 5.12 1.32 8.56
N VAL A 165 6.11 2.21 8.38
CA VAL A 165 5.91 3.66 8.54
C VAL A 165 4.96 4.19 7.46
N TYR A 166 5.16 3.81 6.20
CA TYR A 166 4.22 4.18 5.12
C TYR A 166 2.81 3.64 5.36
N PHE A 167 2.68 2.44 5.94
CA PHE A 167 1.39 1.88 6.30
C PHE A 167 0.68 2.72 7.36
N ILE A 168 1.39 3.13 8.42
CA ILE A 168 0.83 3.98 9.49
C ILE A 168 0.43 5.35 8.93
N ILE A 169 1.27 5.99 8.11
CA ILE A 169 0.95 7.27 7.46
C ILE A 169 -0.24 7.11 6.52
N GLY A 170 -0.29 6.02 5.76
CA GLY A 170 -1.42 5.69 4.90
C GLY A 170 -2.71 5.33 5.66
N LEU A 171 -2.65 5.17 6.98
CA LEU A 171 -3.80 4.90 7.84
C LEU A 171 -4.22 6.13 8.68
N LEU A 172 -3.38 7.16 8.79
CA LEU A 172 -3.61 8.45 9.46
C LEU A 172 -4.16 9.51 8.50
#